data_AF-A0A1H4BH62-F1
#
_entry.id   AF-A0A1H4BH62-F1
#
_cell.length_a   1.000
_cell.length_b   1.000
_cell.length_c   1.000
_cell.angle_alpha   90.00
_cell.angle_beta   90.00
_cell.angle_gamma   90.00
#
_symmetry.space_group_name_H-M   'P 1'
#
loop_
_entity.id
_entity.type
_entity.pdbx_description
1 polymer ?
#
loop_
_entity_poly.entity_id
_entity_poly.type
_entity_poly.pdbx_seq_one_letter_code
_entity_poly.pdbx_strand_id
1 'polypeptide(L)'
;MIQKLQPYYKKAIRTSLLTQDRLSKKWYHLFSVIELFTEDEYVYKIPNSDWIEGCIRAKQSKLEEYSLYLSIDEIVSFDEALKAFEKPFENFFIDGQKISFVNSSFVKEPSGNYPLVFASNFYTDKGIASILPKRKSGLLVWCQIDNQRKTDNKFISASVTKEMSAMQELTMEWLGFDILQKREHIGNIYLSAPNPYFREVEMSLSTDPMGVFYKILTRKNNFEPLKFRIIDKHGGAIALDKTIEITKQVDLIELPHEPHLFELRIYNQDNDLIAIHEPATFLRSIQFGMSIKQADFQVKVETEKGNKEFMVEKFSKQKPNIIGKTKDFAPEYYFQNADKERQHIELAQRKEFIFYPGAKEEAEKTKLKENAKSIIREIINNANDTCYLCDPYFSSMDIVEFAFQIKNSGVKINILNSKEAVSKEEAKKIATVINEYNSKPFGKIEVRILRGNSILHDRFIVTDKNVWFIGSSFNEFGNRASCIAKIPDSSGKLIIKEIEKWYNSDEFSQNIIDFTKETENG
;
A
#
# COMPACT_ATOMS: atom_id res chain seq x y z
N MET A 1 20.41 -17.88 -17.14
CA MET A 1 19.24 -17.46 -17.93
C MET A 1 19.52 -16.19 -18.71
N ILE A 2 20.05 -15.12 -18.10
CA ILE A 2 20.27 -13.82 -18.75
C ILE A 2 20.97 -13.88 -20.12
N GLN A 3 22.07 -14.61 -20.29
CA GLN A 3 22.76 -14.72 -21.60
C GLN A 3 21.92 -15.43 -22.67
N LYS A 4 21.04 -16.36 -22.30
CA LYS A 4 20.13 -17.03 -23.25
C LYS A 4 19.11 -16.07 -23.86
N LEU A 5 18.94 -14.89 -23.28
CA LEU A 5 18.02 -13.87 -23.74
C LEU A 5 18.56 -13.05 -24.92
N GLN A 6 19.87 -13.07 -25.16
CA GLN A 6 20.52 -12.29 -26.21
C GLN A 6 19.84 -12.37 -27.60
N PRO A 7 19.36 -13.54 -28.09
CA PRO A 7 18.70 -13.62 -29.39
C PRO A 7 17.37 -12.85 -29.50
N TYR A 8 16.76 -12.48 -28.37
CA TYR A 8 15.43 -11.86 -28.33
C TYR A 8 15.45 -10.34 -28.23
N TYR A 9 16.58 -9.74 -27.82
CA TYR A 9 16.69 -8.30 -27.60
C TYR A 9 17.85 -7.71 -28.39
N LYS A 10 17.56 -6.74 -29.26
CA LYS A 10 18.57 -6.11 -30.12
C LYS A 10 19.22 -4.88 -29.48
N LYS A 11 18.47 -4.18 -28.63
CA LYS A 11 18.86 -2.93 -27.99
C LYS A 11 18.27 -2.84 -26.58
N ALA A 12 18.66 -1.81 -25.84
CA ALA A 12 18.04 -1.47 -24.57
C ALA A 12 17.73 0.02 -24.50
N ILE A 13 16.75 0.38 -23.68
CA ILE A 13 16.48 1.76 -23.29
C ILE A 13 16.86 1.90 -21.83
N ARG A 14 17.70 2.88 -21.51
CA ARG A 14 18.06 3.18 -20.13
C ARG A 14 17.38 4.47 -19.71
N THR A 15 16.68 4.41 -18.59
CA THR A 15 16.13 5.57 -17.88
C THR A 15 16.94 5.80 -16.61
N SER A 16 17.46 7.00 -16.40
CA SER A 16 18.32 7.33 -15.26
C SER A 16 17.94 8.65 -14.61
N LEU A 17 17.71 8.63 -13.30
CA LEU A 17 17.71 9.82 -12.46
C LEU A 17 19.15 10.13 -12.06
N LEU A 18 19.58 11.36 -12.32
CA LEU A 18 20.94 11.82 -12.12
C LEU A 18 20.95 13.15 -11.37
N THR A 19 22.08 13.45 -10.74
CA THR A 19 22.37 14.77 -10.19
C THR A 19 23.74 15.24 -10.63
N GLN A 20 23.89 16.52 -10.96
CA GLN A 20 25.16 17.14 -11.29
C GLN A 20 25.51 18.16 -10.20
N ASP A 21 26.70 18.02 -9.64
CA ASP A 21 27.30 19.05 -8.80
C ASP A 21 27.63 20.28 -9.65
N ARG A 22 27.07 21.44 -9.29
CA ARG A 22 27.20 22.69 -10.04
C ARG A 22 28.61 23.27 -10.00
N LEU A 23 29.38 22.99 -8.95
CA LEU A 23 30.76 23.44 -8.77
C LEU A 23 31.74 22.51 -9.50
N SER A 24 31.73 21.21 -9.16
CA SER A 24 32.67 20.25 -9.73
C SER A 24 32.29 19.75 -11.13
N LYS A 25 31.06 20.04 -11.58
CA LYS A 25 30.44 19.51 -12.82
C LYS A 25 30.34 17.99 -12.87
N LYS A 26 30.61 17.31 -11.74
CA LYS A 26 30.59 15.86 -11.63
C LYS A 26 29.16 15.35 -11.57
N TRP A 27 28.89 14.34 -12.39
CA TRP A 27 27.61 13.65 -12.46
C TRP A 27 27.56 12.48 -11.48
N TYR A 28 26.46 12.34 -10.76
CA TYR A 28 26.19 11.24 -9.85
C TYR A 28 24.91 10.51 -10.24
N HIS A 29 24.96 9.19 -10.17
CA HIS A 29 23.81 8.31 -10.30
C HIS A 29 22.91 8.42 -9.05
N LEU A 30 21.60 8.46 -9.26
CA LEU A 30 20.59 8.38 -8.20
C LEU A 30 19.69 7.14 -8.34
N PHE A 31 19.31 6.75 -9.55
CA PHE A 31 18.45 5.59 -9.82
C PHE A 31 18.45 5.30 -11.31
N SER A 32 18.46 4.02 -11.72
CA SER A 32 18.32 3.70 -13.15
C SER A 32 17.60 2.37 -13.42
N VAL A 33 16.87 2.33 -14.53
CA VAL A 33 16.35 1.10 -15.13
C VAL A 33 16.92 0.99 -16.55
N ILE A 34 17.59 -0.13 -16.84
CA ILE A 34 18.00 -0.56 -18.18
C ILE A 34 16.96 -1.58 -18.62
N GLU A 35 16.13 -1.22 -19.59
CA GLU A 35 15.11 -2.10 -20.14
C GLU A 35 15.59 -2.69 -21.47
N LEU A 36 15.67 -4.02 -21.54
CA LEU A 36 15.90 -4.72 -22.81
C LEU A 36 14.65 -4.60 -23.70
N PHE A 37 14.86 -4.27 -24.97
CA PHE A 37 13.78 -3.91 -25.88
C PHE A 37 13.57 -4.96 -26.97
N THR A 38 12.31 -5.37 -27.19
CA THR A 38 11.91 -6.21 -28.33
C THR A 38 11.42 -5.33 -29.47
N GLU A 39 11.46 -5.83 -30.72
CA GLU A 39 11.14 -5.03 -31.93
C GLU A 39 9.69 -4.50 -31.96
N ASP A 40 8.80 -5.14 -31.22
CA ASP A 40 7.37 -4.89 -31.21
C ASP A 40 6.87 -4.14 -29.96
N GLU A 41 7.77 -3.77 -29.05
CA GLU A 41 7.38 -3.07 -27.83
C GLU A 41 7.14 -1.58 -28.13
N TYR A 42 6.09 -1.02 -27.53
CA TYR A 42 5.83 0.42 -27.65
C TYR A 42 6.87 1.19 -26.86
N VAL A 43 7.60 2.07 -27.56
CA VAL A 43 8.50 3.04 -26.92
C VAL A 43 7.64 3.97 -26.05
N TYR A 44 8.18 4.37 -24.90
CA TYR A 44 7.56 5.38 -24.06
C TYR A 44 7.13 6.60 -24.88
N LYS A 45 5.85 7.02 -24.73
CA LYS A 45 5.36 8.28 -25.29
C LYS A 45 5.90 9.44 -24.44
N ILE A 46 7.17 9.77 -24.65
CA ILE A 46 7.80 10.90 -23.99
C ILE A 46 8.08 11.98 -25.05
N PRO A 47 7.65 13.25 -24.83
CA PRO A 47 7.76 14.28 -25.86
C PRO A 47 9.21 14.50 -26.30
N ASN A 48 9.44 14.33 -27.60
CA ASN A 48 10.75 14.53 -28.25
C ASN A 48 11.09 15.98 -28.56
N SER A 49 10.19 16.92 -28.25
CA SER A 49 10.28 18.32 -28.69
C SER A 49 11.29 19.16 -27.92
N ASP A 50 11.68 18.76 -26.70
CA ASP A 50 12.61 19.51 -25.83
C ASP A 50 14.01 18.86 -25.73
N TRP A 51 14.36 18.03 -26.71
CA TRP A 51 15.60 17.24 -26.70
C TRP A 51 16.82 18.08 -27.07
N ILE A 52 17.81 18.13 -26.17
CA ILE A 52 19.16 18.62 -26.46
C ILE A 52 20.13 17.51 -26.05
N GLU A 53 20.93 17.00 -27.01
CA GLU A 53 21.99 16.01 -26.75
C GLU A 53 21.49 14.69 -26.11
N GLY A 54 20.36 14.15 -26.57
CA GLY A 54 19.92 12.80 -26.20
C GLY A 54 19.48 12.60 -24.74
N CYS A 55 19.22 13.68 -23.98
CA CYS A 55 18.71 13.61 -22.62
C CYS A 55 17.42 14.45 -22.46
N ILE A 56 16.45 13.96 -21.69
CA ILE A 56 15.32 14.77 -21.25
C ILE A 56 15.83 15.72 -20.16
N ARG A 57 16.04 17.00 -20.49
CA ARG A 57 16.30 18.01 -19.47
C ARG A 57 14.98 18.42 -18.84
N ALA A 58 14.59 17.78 -17.75
CA ALA A 58 13.49 18.27 -16.92
C ALA A 58 14.01 18.78 -15.57
N LYS A 59 13.71 20.05 -15.31
CA LYS A 59 13.80 20.86 -14.07
C LYS A 59 15.17 21.03 -13.38
N GLN A 60 15.78 22.19 -13.61
CA GLN A 60 16.69 22.79 -12.64
C GLN A 60 15.93 23.06 -11.33
N SER A 61 16.42 22.52 -10.22
CA SER A 61 16.10 23.14 -8.93
C SER A 61 16.58 24.60 -9.03
N LYS A 62 15.80 25.57 -8.55
CA LYS A 62 16.23 26.98 -8.53
C LYS A 62 17.33 27.25 -7.45
N LEU A 63 18.17 26.26 -7.08
CA LEU A 63 19.17 26.37 -5.99
C LEU A 63 20.58 25.83 -6.31
N GLU A 64 21.53 26.17 -5.44
CA GLU A 64 22.92 26.58 -5.75
C GLU A 64 23.95 25.46 -5.92
N GLU A 65 23.76 24.26 -5.35
CA GLU A 65 24.79 23.19 -5.35
C GLU A 65 24.57 22.06 -6.38
N TYR A 66 23.32 21.62 -6.60
CA TYR A 66 23.03 20.46 -7.46
C TYR A 66 21.91 20.72 -8.47
N SER A 67 22.10 20.21 -9.68
CA SER A 67 21.11 20.17 -10.75
C SER A 67 20.61 18.74 -10.94
N LEU A 68 19.29 18.55 -11.02
CA LEU A 68 18.66 17.23 -11.14
C LEU A 68 18.25 16.98 -12.59
N TYR A 69 18.39 15.73 -13.05
CA TYR A 69 18.13 15.35 -14.43
C TYR A 69 17.49 13.96 -14.51
N LEU A 70 16.63 13.78 -15.51
CA LEU A 70 16.14 12.48 -15.90
C LEU A 70 16.59 12.19 -17.33
N SER A 71 17.56 11.30 -17.51
CA SER A 71 18.01 10.90 -18.85
C SER A 71 17.29 9.65 -19.33
N ILE A 72 16.96 9.61 -20.61
CA ILE A 72 16.50 8.40 -21.31
C ILE A 72 17.34 8.26 -22.57
N ASP A 73 18.11 7.19 -22.66
CA ASP A 73 19.03 6.94 -23.75
C ASP A 73 18.91 5.51 -24.30
N GLU A 74 19.27 5.34 -25.57
CA GLU A 74 19.29 4.03 -26.23
C GLU A 74 20.69 3.42 -26.16
N ILE A 75 20.78 2.19 -25.66
CA ILE A 75 21.99 1.38 -25.69
C ILE A 75 21.89 0.43 -26.89
N VAL A 76 22.87 0.52 -27.79
CA VAL A 76 22.77 -0.04 -29.14
C VAL A 76 22.78 -1.57 -29.21
N SER A 77 23.16 -2.25 -28.12
CA SER A 77 23.21 -3.71 -28.08
C SER A 77 22.88 -4.30 -26.70
N PHE A 78 22.41 -5.56 -26.71
CA PHE A 78 22.25 -6.37 -25.50
C PHE A 78 23.54 -6.48 -24.68
N ASP A 79 24.68 -6.69 -25.33
CA ASP A 79 25.97 -6.89 -24.65
C ASP A 79 26.45 -5.63 -23.95
N GLU A 80 26.24 -4.45 -24.54
CA GLU A 80 26.54 -3.17 -23.89
C GLU A 80 25.61 -2.90 -22.71
N ALA A 81 24.32 -3.20 -22.85
CA ALA A 81 23.36 -3.08 -21.76
C ALA A 81 23.75 -3.97 -20.57
N LEU A 82 24.16 -5.21 -20.86
CA LEU A 82 24.63 -6.15 -19.85
C LEU A 82 25.93 -5.67 -19.19
N LYS A 83 26.91 -5.15 -19.96
CA LYS A 83 28.15 -4.58 -19.40
C LYS A 83 27.87 -3.40 -18.48
N ALA A 84 26.99 -2.49 -18.89
CA ALA A 84 26.58 -1.34 -18.09
C ALA A 84 25.91 -1.77 -16.77
N PHE A 85 25.13 -2.86 -16.79
CA PHE A 85 24.49 -3.43 -15.61
C PHE A 85 25.45 -4.23 -14.71
N GLU A 86 26.30 -5.08 -15.28
CA GLU A 86 27.18 -5.97 -14.51
C GLU A 86 28.39 -5.24 -13.91
N LYS A 87 28.91 -4.25 -14.64
CA LYS A 87 30.09 -3.46 -14.27
C LYS A 87 29.80 -1.95 -14.39
N PRO A 88 28.89 -1.41 -13.57
CA PRO A 88 28.45 -0.02 -13.70
C PRO A 88 29.58 1.00 -13.45
N PHE A 89 30.51 0.74 -12.54
CA PHE A 89 31.64 1.66 -12.28
C PHE A 89 32.55 1.88 -13.50
N GLU A 90 32.59 0.90 -14.41
CA GLU A 90 33.41 0.93 -15.62
C GLU A 90 32.63 1.43 -16.84
N ASN A 91 31.36 1.04 -16.97
CA ASN A 91 30.62 1.09 -18.23
C ASN A 91 29.37 1.99 -18.21
N PHE A 92 29.15 2.77 -17.16
CA PHE A 92 27.97 3.63 -17.07
C PHE A 92 28.25 5.05 -17.60
N PHE A 93 28.04 5.22 -18.90
CA PHE A 93 28.18 6.50 -19.62
C PHE A 93 26.85 6.95 -20.17
N ILE A 94 26.49 8.23 -20.07
CA ILE A 94 25.31 8.84 -20.69
C ILE A 94 25.79 9.99 -21.56
N ASP A 95 25.46 9.97 -22.84
CA ASP A 95 25.93 10.96 -23.84
C ASP A 95 27.45 11.21 -23.77
N GLY A 96 28.23 10.12 -23.72
CA GLY A 96 29.69 10.16 -23.58
C GLY A 96 30.21 10.61 -22.20
N GLN A 97 29.35 11.10 -21.29
CA GLN A 97 29.74 11.52 -19.94
C GLN A 97 29.78 10.33 -18.99
N LYS A 98 30.89 10.17 -18.27
CA LYS A 98 31.02 9.14 -17.24
C LYS A 98 30.20 9.52 -16.00
N ILE A 99 29.29 8.65 -15.60
CA ILE A 99 28.48 8.84 -14.40
C ILE A 99 29.21 8.26 -13.19
N SER A 100 29.30 9.04 -12.11
CA SER A 100 29.92 8.60 -10.87
C SER A 100 28.90 7.99 -9.92
N PHE A 101 29.37 7.08 -9.07
CA PHE A 101 28.59 6.45 -8.03
C PHE A 101 29.11 6.90 -6.66
N VAL A 102 28.20 7.08 -5.70
CA VAL A 102 28.57 7.41 -4.31
C VAL A 102 28.99 6.15 -3.56
N ASN A 103 28.33 5.04 -3.86
CA ASN A 103 28.70 3.73 -3.37
C ASN A 103 29.96 3.20 -4.05
N SER A 104 30.64 2.28 -3.37
CA SER A 104 31.87 1.63 -3.84
C SER A 104 31.65 0.20 -4.33
N SER A 105 30.46 -0.34 -4.11
CA SER A 105 30.09 -1.71 -4.45
C SER A 105 28.58 -1.83 -4.58
N PHE A 106 28.15 -2.84 -5.33
CA PHE A 106 26.76 -3.24 -5.45
C PHE A 106 26.58 -4.69 -4.99
N VAL A 107 25.41 -5.01 -4.46
CA VAL A 107 24.98 -6.39 -4.20
C VAL A 107 23.94 -6.78 -5.24
N LYS A 108 24.17 -7.90 -5.93
CA LYS A 108 23.22 -8.42 -6.93
C LYS A 108 22.03 -9.07 -6.24
N GLU A 109 20.83 -8.77 -6.72
CA GLU A 109 19.60 -9.51 -6.39
C GLU A 109 18.83 -9.85 -7.67
N PRO A 110 18.64 -11.13 -7.99
CA PRO A 110 19.19 -12.28 -7.27
C PRO A 110 20.70 -12.39 -7.50
N SER A 111 21.40 -13.14 -6.65
CA SER A 111 22.86 -13.29 -6.75
C SER A 111 23.33 -14.10 -7.97
N GLY A 112 22.42 -14.78 -8.67
CA GLY A 112 22.71 -15.66 -9.81
C GLY A 112 22.23 -15.11 -11.16
N ASN A 113 22.35 -15.94 -12.20
CA ASN A 113 21.98 -15.59 -13.58
C ASN A 113 20.49 -15.79 -13.90
N TYR A 114 19.67 -16.09 -12.90
CA TYR A 114 18.22 -16.21 -12.99
C TYR A 114 17.57 -14.89 -12.58
N PRO A 115 16.44 -14.48 -13.14
CA PRO A 115 15.76 -13.24 -12.77
C PRO A 115 14.84 -13.42 -11.56
N LEU A 116 14.44 -12.30 -10.96
CA LEU A 116 13.14 -12.19 -10.30
C LEU A 116 12.06 -12.18 -11.38
N VAL A 117 11.09 -13.09 -11.29
CA VAL A 117 9.98 -13.19 -12.26
C VAL A 117 8.76 -12.52 -11.67
N PHE A 118 8.29 -11.46 -12.33
CA PHE A 118 7.12 -10.70 -11.95
C PHE A 118 5.93 -11.00 -12.85
N ALA A 119 4.73 -10.94 -12.27
CA ALA A 119 3.50 -10.85 -13.04
C ALA A 119 3.45 -9.56 -13.86
N SER A 120 2.45 -9.44 -14.72
CA SER A 120 2.16 -8.15 -15.37
C SER A 120 2.10 -7.04 -14.32
N ASN A 121 2.93 -6.02 -14.51
CA ASN A 121 2.92 -4.86 -13.65
C ASN A 121 2.06 -3.71 -14.19
N PHE A 122 1.29 -3.97 -15.24
CA PHE A 122 0.49 -2.96 -15.94
C PHE A 122 -0.54 -2.28 -15.03
N TYR A 123 -1.04 -3.01 -14.02
CA TYR A 123 -2.00 -2.52 -13.02
C TYR A 123 -1.48 -2.61 -11.57
N THR A 124 -0.19 -2.92 -11.37
CA THR A 124 0.39 -3.02 -10.01
C THR A 124 1.33 -1.87 -9.72
N ASP A 125 1.21 -1.28 -8.54
CA ASP A 125 2.05 -0.17 -8.07
C ASP A 125 2.85 -0.53 -6.80
N LYS A 126 3.09 -1.83 -6.58
CA LYS A 126 3.78 -2.36 -5.40
C LYS A 126 5.17 -2.94 -5.69
N GLY A 127 6.01 -2.95 -4.66
CA GLY A 127 7.35 -3.53 -4.67
C GLY A 127 8.24 -3.02 -5.81
N ILE A 128 9.20 -3.84 -6.24
CA ILE A 128 10.12 -3.50 -7.34
C ILE A 128 9.36 -3.21 -8.64
N ALA A 129 8.32 -3.99 -8.94
CA ALA A 129 7.52 -3.85 -10.16
C ALA A 129 6.89 -2.45 -10.34
N SER A 130 6.72 -1.70 -9.25
CA SER A 130 6.18 -0.34 -9.26
C SER A 130 7.12 0.73 -9.83
N ILE A 131 8.43 0.49 -9.82
CA ILE A 131 9.44 1.42 -10.36
C ILE A 131 9.94 1.02 -11.75
N LEU A 132 9.37 -0.06 -12.31
CA LEU A 132 9.74 -0.61 -13.61
C LEU A 132 8.76 -0.18 -14.70
N PRO A 133 9.19 -0.22 -15.98
CA PRO A 133 8.31 -0.09 -17.13
C PRO A 133 7.05 -0.93 -17.02
N LYS A 134 5.89 -0.34 -17.30
CA LYS A 134 4.60 -1.04 -17.26
C LYS A 134 4.47 -1.99 -18.45
N ARG A 135 4.33 -3.29 -18.18
CA ARG A 135 4.26 -4.36 -19.18
C ARG A 135 3.15 -5.36 -18.87
N LYS A 136 2.49 -5.81 -19.93
CA LYS A 136 1.42 -6.82 -19.87
C LYS A 136 1.92 -8.26 -19.85
N SER A 137 3.12 -8.49 -20.36
CA SER A 137 3.76 -9.80 -20.49
C SER A 137 4.39 -10.35 -19.21
N GLY A 138 4.44 -9.55 -18.14
CA GLY A 138 5.32 -9.80 -16.99
C GLY A 138 6.76 -9.37 -17.27
N LEU A 139 7.59 -9.41 -16.23
CA LEU A 139 8.96 -8.88 -16.27
C LEU A 139 9.95 -9.87 -15.66
N LEU A 140 11.11 -9.97 -16.29
CA LEU A 140 12.31 -10.62 -15.75
C LEU A 140 13.27 -9.52 -15.27
N VAL A 141 13.66 -9.56 -14.00
CA VAL A 141 14.37 -8.43 -13.38
C VAL A 141 15.61 -8.90 -12.64
N TRP A 142 16.69 -8.11 -12.78
CA TRP A 142 17.90 -8.20 -11.99
C TRP A 142 18.20 -6.83 -11.38
N CYS A 143 18.75 -6.83 -10.18
CA CYS A 143 19.03 -5.63 -9.40
C CYS A 143 20.53 -5.56 -9.04
N GLN A 144 21.07 -4.35 -9.05
CA GLN A 144 22.31 -3.97 -8.40
C GLN A 144 21.96 -3.00 -7.27
N ILE A 145 22.09 -3.46 -6.03
CA ILE A 145 21.62 -2.75 -4.83
C ILE A 145 22.77 -1.99 -4.17
N ASP A 146 22.58 -0.70 -3.91
CA ASP A 146 23.41 0.10 -2.98
C ASP A 146 23.06 -0.32 -1.55
N ASN A 147 23.59 -1.47 -1.13
CA ASN A 147 23.27 -2.10 0.15
C ASN A 147 23.68 -1.24 1.37
N GLN A 148 24.63 -0.31 1.18
CA GLN A 148 25.09 0.61 2.22
C GLN A 148 24.28 1.91 2.25
N ARG A 149 23.29 2.07 1.35
CA ARG A 149 22.45 3.27 1.24
C ARG A 149 23.27 4.55 1.08
N LYS A 150 24.48 4.46 0.51
CA LYS A 150 25.41 5.60 0.43
C LYS A 150 24.84 6.75 -0.38
N THR A 151 24.13 6.43 -1.45
CA THR A 151 23.48 7.40 -2.33
C THR A 151 22.33 8.09 -1.61
N ASP A 152 21.43 7.32 -0.99
CA ASP A 152 20.32 7.83 -0.18
C ASP A 152 20.83 8.71 0.97
N ASN A 153 21.83 8.26 1.72
CA ASN A 153 22.42 9.01 2.84
C ASN A 153 23.12 10.31 2.42
N LYS A 154 23.60 10.40 1.17
CA LYS A 154 24.24 11.62 0.66
C LYS A 154 23.23 12.67 0.21
N PHE A 155 22.15 12.24 -0.43
CA PHE A 155 21.24 13.16 -1.12
C PHE A 155 19.91 13.38 -0.40
N ILE A 156 19.59 12.56 0.61
CA ILE A 156 18.34 12.67 1.37
C ILE A 156 18.62 13.07 2.82
N SER A 157 17.98 14.15 3.27
CA SER A 157 18.03 14.64 4.65
C SER A 157 16.74 14.35 5.42
N ALA A 158 16.79 14.58 6.75
CA ALA A 158 15.62 14.42 7.62
C ALA A 158 14.52 15.45 7.35
N SER A 159 14.89 16.69 6.96
CA SER A 159 13.96 17.71 6.49
C SER A 159 13.87 17.67 4.97
N VAL A 160 12.70 18.04 4.42
CA VAL A 160 12.49 18.16 2.98
C VAL A 160 13.27 19.36 2.44
N THR A 161 14.22 19.10 1.54
CA THR A 161 14.96 20.15 0.81
C THR A 161 14.36 20.42 -0.56
N LYS A 162 14.80 21.48 -1.24
CA LYS A 162 14.33 21.77 -2.60
C LYS A 162 14.84 20.73 -3.61
N GLU A 163 16.00 20.12 -3.37
CA GLU A 163 16.54 19.03 -4.19
C GLU A 163 15.65 17.80 -4.07
N MET A 164 15.23 17.45 -2.84
CA MET A 164 14.27 16.38 -2.60
C MET A 164 12.94 16.65 -3.32
N SER A 165 12.37 17.86 -3.20
CA SER A 165 11.16 18.22 -3.94
C SER A 165 11.35 18.14 -5.46
N ALA A 166 12.50 18.55 -5.99
CA ALA A 166 12.80 18.42 -7.43
C ALA A 166 12.87 16.95 -7.88
N MET A 167 13.48 16.07 -7.07
CA MET A 167 13.50 14.62 -7.33
C MET A 167 12.08 14.03 -7.36
N GLN A 168 11.26 14.39 -6.38
CA GLN A 168 9.87 13.96 -6.29
C GLN A 168 9.07 14.43 -7.51
N GLU A 169 9.14 15.72 -7.85
CA GLU A 169 8.44 16.28 -9.01
C GLU A 169 8.84 15.56 -10.31
N LEU A 170 10.14 15.35 -10.53
CA LEU A 170 10.63 14.69 -11.74
C LEU A 170 10.16 13.24 -11.87
N THR A 171 10.24 12.49 -10.78
CA THR A 171 9.87 11.07 -10.80
C THR A 171 8.36 10.89 -10.90
N MET A 172 7.57 11.77 -10.28
CA MET A 172 6.12 11.78 -10.43
C MET A 172 5.69 12.16 -11.86
N GLU A 173 6.28 13.21 -12.43
CA GLU A 173 5.90 13.73 -13.75
C GLU A 173 6.25 12.74 -14.87
N TRP A 174 7.42 12.11 -14.81
CA TRP A 174 7.95 11.32 -15.93
C TRP A 174 7.93 9.82 -15.73
N LEU A 175 8.01 9.35 -14.48
CA LEU A 175 8.06 7.92 -14.16
C LEU A 175 6.75 7.42 -13.51
N GLY A 176 5.87 8.32 -13.10
CA GLY A 176 4.59 7.99 -12.48
C GLY A 176 4.69 7.50 -11.03
N PHE A 177 5.82 7.72 -10.35
CA PHE A 177 5.99 7.35 -8.94
C PHE A 177 6.88 8.34 -8.18
N ASP A 178 6.67 8.43 -6.86
CA ASP A 178 7.47 9.25 -5.96
C ASP A 178 8.68 8.46 -5.43
N ILE A 179 9.88 8.78 -5.90
CA ILE A 179 11.11 8.11 -5.44
C ILE A 179 11.39 8.34 -3.95
N LEU A 180 10.90 9.43 -3.33
CA LEU A 180 11.09 9.69 -1.90
C LEU A 180 10.19 8.84 -1.01
N GLN A 181 9.10 8.30 -1.55
CA GLN A 181 8.32 7.26 -0.86
C GLN A 181 8.96 5.87 -1.03
N LYS A 182 9.91 5.75 -1.95
CA LYS A 182 10.54 4.51 -2.42
C LYS A 182 12.07 4.57 -2.27
N ARG A 183 12.54 5.11 -1.15
CA ARG A 183 13.97 5.44 -0.89
C ARG A 183 14.92 4.24 -1.01
N GLU A 184 14.43 3.03 -0.79
CA GLU A 184 15.17 1.78 -0.99
C GLU A 184 15.62 1.52 -2.42
N HIS A 185 15.01 2.21 -3.38
CA HIS A 185 15.42 2.17 -4.78
C HIS A 185 16.49 3.22 -5.12
N ILE A 186 16.73 4.21 -4.25
CA ILE A 186 17.78 5.23 -4.45
C ILE A 186 19.16 4.58 -4.34
N GLY A 187 19.99 4.83 -5.35
CA GLY A 187 21.31 4.25 -5.55
C GLY A 187 21.29 2.98 -6.40
N ASN A 188 20.13 2.38 -6.68
CA ASN A 188 20.06 1.07 -7.34
C ASN A 188 19.99 1.17 -8.88
N ILE A 189 20.44 0.10 -9.53
CA ILE A 189 20.30 -0.11 -10.98
C ILE A 189 19.49 -1.38 -11.21
N TYR A 190 18.51 -1.32 -12.10
CA TYR A 190 17.69 -2.47 -12.48
C TYR A 190 17.95 -2.81 -13.94
N LEU A 191 18.09 -4.09 -14.25
CA LEU A 191 17.95 -4.61 -15.60
C LEU A 191 16.59 -5.28 -15.69
N SER A 192 15.75 -4.80 -16.58
CA SER A 192 14.39 -5.29 -16.80
C SER A 192 14.28 -5.86 -18.22
N ALA A 193 13.66 -7.02 -18.36
CA ALA A 193 13.37 -7.62 -19.65
C ALA A 193 11.90 -8.02 -19.72
N PRO A 194 11.08 -7.47 -20.63
CA PRO A 194 9.73 -7.94 -20.86
C PRO A 194 9.78 -9.37 -21.39
N ASN A 195 8.76 -10.21 -21.12
CA ASN A 195 8.81 -11.62 -21.55
C ASN A 195 9.11 -11.74 -23.06
N PRO A 196 10.10 -12.55 -23.47
CA PRO A 196 10.51 -12.64 -24.89
C PRO A 196 9.62 -13.57 -25.74
N TYR A 197 8.78 -14.40 -25.12
CA TYR A 197 8.01 -15.43 -25.81
C TYR A 197 6.62 -14.93 -26.24
N PHE A 198 6.02 -14.04 -25.45
CA PHE A 198 4.67 -13.50 -25.69
C PHE A 198 4.53 -12.06 -25.23
N ARG A 199 3.53 -11.35 -25.77
CA ARG A 199 3.15 -9.98 -25.40
C ARG A 199 2.19 -9.94 -24.21
N GLU A 200 1.28 -10.89 -24.15
CA GLU A 200 0.23 -10.96 -23.13
C GLU A 200 -0.33 -12.38 -23.11
N VAL A 201 -0.73 -12.83 -21.92
CA VAL A 201 -1.59 -14.01 -21.75
C VAL A 201 -2.87 -13.52 -21.10
N GLU A 202 -3.93 -13.44 -21.90
CA GLU A 202 -5.26 -13.13 -21.45
C GLU A 202 -5.89 -14.40 -20.87
N MET A 203 -6.56 -14.28 -19.73
CA MET A 203 -7.22 -15.40 -19.06
C MET A 203 -8.61 -15.02 -18.59
N SER A 204 -9.55 -15.94 -18.71
CA SER A 204 -10.90 -15.79 -18.17
C SER A 204 -11.43 -17.12 -17.63
N LEU A 205 -12.24 -17.04 -16.59
CA LEU A 205 -12.92 -18.21 -16.02
C LEU A 205 -14.12 -18.60 -16.91
N SER A 206 -14.23 -19.88 -17.21
CA SER A 206 -15.41 -20.52 -17.78
C SER A 206 -16.14 -21.29 -16.68
N THR A 207 -17.45 -21.10 -16.55
CA THR A 207 -18.27 -21.85 -15.59
C THR A 207 -18.97 -23.06 -16.22
N ASP A 208 -19.07 -23.11 -17.56
CA ASP A 208 -19.67 -24.20 -18.31
C ASP A 208 -19.04 -24.35 -19.71
N PRO A 209 -18.16 -25.34 -19.95
CA PRO A 209 -17.58 -26.25 -18.96
C PRO A 209 -16.67 -25.50 -17.97
N MET A 210 -16.50 -26.03 -16.75
CA MET A 210 -15.65 -25.45 -15.73
C MET A 210 -14.18 -25.47 -16.16
N GLY A 211 -13.56 -24.32 -16.28
CA GLY A 211 -12.19 -24.23 -16.77
C GLY A 211 -11.68 -22.81 -16.92
N VAL A 212 -10.48 -22.66 -17.47
CA VAL A 212 -9.87 -21.36 -17.75
C VAL A 212 -9.55 -21.25 -19.22
N PHE A 213 -10.21 -20.31 -19.89
CA PHE A 213 -9.84 -19.90 -21.23
C PHE A 213 -8.56 -19.11 -21.15
N TYR A 214 -7.64 -19.40 -22.07
CA TYR A 214 -6.45 -18.61 -22.24
C TYR A 214 -6.30 -18.16 -23.69
N LYS A 215 -5.70 -16.99 -23.87
CA LYS A 215 -5.31 -16.47 -25.18
C LYS A 215 -3.92 -15.84 -25.08
N ILE A 216 -2.98 -16.42 -25.82
CA ILE A 216 -1.59 -15.99 -25.87
C ILE A 216 -1.41 -15.08 -27.08
N LEU A 217 -1.12 -13.81 -26.81
CA LEU A 217 -0.72 -12.86 -27.84
C LEU A 217 0.79 -13.02 -28.08
N THR A 218 1.17 -13.62 -29.21
CA THR A 218 2.59 -13.88 -29.51
C THR A 218 3.32 -12.63 -30.02
N ARG A 219 4.64 -12.61 -29.86
CA ARG A 219 5.49 -11.54 -30.42
C ARG A 219 5.76 -11.73 -31.92
N LYS A 220 6.02 -12.97 -32.31
CA LYS A 220 6.27 -13.41 -33.68
C LYS A 220 5.12 -14.29 -34.17
N ASN A 221 5.04 -14.49 -35.49
CA ASN A 221 4.03 -15.35 -36.10
C ASN A 221 4.19 -16.84 -35.71
N ASN A 222 5.40 -17.26 -35.31
CA ASN A 222 5.65 -18.62 -34.86
C ASN A 222 5.48 -18.71 -33.35
N PHE A 223 4.52 -19.53 -32.91
CA PHE A 223 4.30 -19.85 -31.50
C PHE A 223 5.28 -20.94 -31.06
N GLU A 224 6.06 -20.65 -30.02
CA GLU A 224 6.87 -21.65 -29.33
C GLU A 224 6.01 -22.28 -28.22
N PRO A 225 5.90 -23.62 -28.15
CA PRO A 225 5.13 -24.27 -27.10
C PRO A 225 5.62 -23.87 -25.70
N LEU A 226 4.69 -23.74 -24.74
CA LEU A 226 4.96 -23.35 -23.36
C LEU A 226 4.47 -24.42 -22.39
N LYS A 227 4.87 -24.34 -21.12
CA LYS A 227 4.34 -25.21 -20.05
C LYS A 227 3.64 -24.36 -19.00
N PHE A 228 2.36 -24.60 -18.80
CA PHE A 228 1.55 -23.93 -17.79
C PHE A 228 1.44 -24.82 -16.56
N ARG A 229 1.94 -24.36 -15.41
CA ARG A 229 1.70 -25.01 -14.11
C ARG A 229 0.63 -24.22 -13.36
N ILE A 230 -0.49 -24.88 -13.12
CA ILE A 230 -1.65 -24.34 -12.44
C ILE A 230 -1.65 -24.86 -11.01
N ILE A 231 -1.77 -23.93 -10.06
CA ILE A 231 -1.88 -24.23 -8.64
C ILE A 231 -3.15 -23.56 -8.11
N ASP A 232 -4.07 -24.32 -7.53
CA ASP A 232 -5.23 -23.77 -6.82
C ASP A 232 -5.16 -24.11 -5.34
N LYS A 233 -5.36 -23.12 -4.47
CA LYS A 233 -5.31 -23.27 -3.01
C LYS A 233 -6.65 -22.99 -2.38
N HIS A 234 -7.11 -23.89 -1.51
CA HIS A 234 -8.33 -23.72 -0.72
C HIS A 234 -7.93 -23.53 0.74
N GLY A 235 -7.90 -22.26 1.18
CA GLY A 235 -7.32 -21.91 2.46
C GLY A 235 -5.83 -22.25 2.53
N GLY A 236 -5.44 -23.11 3.46
CA GLY A 236 -4.05 -23.58 3.61
C GLY A 236 -3.68 -24.82 2.77
N ALA A 237 -4.64 -25.45 2.08
CA ALA A 237 -4.42 -26.68 1.33
C ALA A 237 -4.29 -26.43 -0.18
N ILE A 238 -3.57 -27.32 -0.88
CA ILE A 238 -3.47 -27.33 -2.36
C ILE A 238 -4.58 -28.25 -2.88
N ALA A 239 -5.53 -27.69 -3.64
CA ALA A 239 -6.63 -28.42 -4.26
C ALA A 239 -6.24 -28.95 -5.65
N LEU A 240 -5.36 -28.24 -6.35
CA LEU A 240 -4.84 -28.61 -7.68
C LEU A 240 -3.38 -28.18 -7.83
N ASP A 241 -2.53 -29.05 -8.38
CA ASP A 241 -1.19 -28.72 -8.88
C ASP A 241 -0.93 -29.57 -10.13
N LYS A 242 -1.03 -28.95 -11.31
CA LYS A 242 -0.87 -29.64 -12.59
C LYS A 242 -0.03 -28.82 -13.56
N THR A 243 0.83 -29.51 -14.31
CA THR A 243 1.57 -28.92 -15.43
C THR A 243 0.99 -29.45 -16.74
N ILE A 244 0.71 -28.53 -17.68
CA ILE A 244 0.10 -28.80 -18.97
C ILE A 244 0.98 -28.20 -20.06
N GLU A 245 1.22 -28.96 -21.12
CA GLU A 245 1.91 -28.45 -22.31
C GLU A 245 0.94 -27.68 -23.20
N ILE A 246 1.33 -26.46 -23.57
CA ILE A 246 0.52 -25.53 -24.35
C ILE A 246 1.10 -25.44 -25.76
N THR A 247 0.37 -26.00 -26.71
CA THR A 247 0.75 -26.04 -28.14
C THR A 247 -0.12 -25.15 -29.01
N LYS A 248 -1.24 -24.65 -28.48
CA LYS A 248 -2.15 -23.71 -29.16
C LYS A 248 -2.13 -22.35 -28.45
N GLN A 249 -2.30 -21.28 -29.22
CA GLN A 249 -2.38 -19.91 -28.69
C GLN A 249 -3.69 -19.64 -27.94
N VAL A 250 -4.78 -20.31 -28.32
CA VAL A 250 -6.09 -20.17 -27.69
C VAL A 250 -6.63 -21.56 -27.44
N ASP A 251 -6.98 -21.85 -26.19
CA ASP A 251 -7.68 -23.09 -25.82
C ASP A 251 -8.35 -22.93 -24.44
N LEU A 252 -9.07 -23.97 -24.03
CA LEU A 252 -9.63 -24.10 -22.69
C LEU A 252 -8.80 -25.11 -21.88
N ILE A 253 -8.46 -24.74 -20.65
CA ILE A 253 -7.95 -25.70 -19.67
C ILE A 253 -9.10 -26.07 -18.73
N GLU A 254 -9.61 -27.29 -18.86
CA GLU A 254 -10.66 -27.80 -17.97
C GLU A 254 -10.14 -27.94 -16.52
N LEU A 255 -10.93 -27.46 -15.57
CA LEU A 255 -10.65 -27.53 -14.15
C LEU A 255 -11.62 -28.50 -13.46
N PRO A 256 -11.18 -29.24 -12.43
CA PRO A 256 -12.03 -30.19 -11.72
C PRO A 256 -13.09 -29.51 -10.83
N HIS A 257 -12.91 -28.22 -10.52
CA HIS A 257 -13.78 -27.42 -9.67
C HIS A 257 -13.55 -25.92 -9.94
N GLU A 258 -14.44 -25.08 -9.42
CA GLU A 258 -14.25 -23.63 -9.42
C GLU A 258 -12.98 -23.25 -8.63
N PRO A 259 -12.08 -22.44 -9.20
CA PRO A 259 -10.84 -22.07 -8.53
C PRO A 259 -11.07 -21.04 -7.42
N HIS A 260 -10.32 -21.14 -6.31
CA HIS A 260 -10.41 -20.18 -5.22
C HIS A 260 -9.21 -19.24 -5.18
N LEU A 261 -7.98 -19.77 -5.18
CA LEU A 261 -6.75 -18.98 -5.08
C LEU A 261 -5.78 -19.49 -6.15
N PHE A 262 -6.14 -19.16 -7.39
CA PHE A 262 -5.51 -19.63 -8.62
C PHE A 262 -4.20 -18.91 -8.90
N GLU A 263 -3.12 -19.68 -9.05
CA GLU A 263 -1.80 -19.22 -9.45
C GLU A 263 -1.42 -19.95 -10.75
N LEU A 264 -1.07 -19.19 -11.79
CA LEU A 264 -0.49 -19.75 -13.01
C LEU A 264 0.99 -19.39 -13.07
N ARG A 265 1.83 -20.40 -13.27
CA ARG A 265 3.25 -20.26 -13.60
C ARG A 265 3.50 -20.71 -15.03
N ILE A 266 4.24 -19.92 -15.79
CA ILE A 266 4.53 -20.19 -17.19
C ILE A 266 6.03 -20.47 -17.33
N TYR A 267 6.35 -21.62 -17.91
CA TYR A 267 7.71 -22.06 -18.17
C TYR A 267 7.97 -22.18 -19.67
N ASN A 268 9.21 -21.92 -20.08
CA ASN A 268 9.68 -22.24 -21.43
C ASN A 268 10.00 -23.75 -21.57
N GLN A 269 10.47 -24.16 -22.75
CA GLN A 269 10.84 -25.55 -23.02
C GLN A 269 12.01 -26.07 -22.17
N ASP A 270 12.92 -25.18 -21.78
CA ASP A 270 14.06 -25.47 -20.90
C ASP A 270 13.64 -25.61 -19.41
N ASN A 271 12.36 -25.47 -19.08
CA ASN A 271 11.82 -25.40 -17.71
C ASN A 271 12.29 -24.18 -16.89
N ASP A 272 12.73 -23.11 -17.55
CA ASP A 272 12.95 -21.82 -16.90
C ASP A 272 11.60 -21.14 -16.66
N LEU A 273 11.36 -20.63 -15.45
CA LEU A 273 10.17 -19.84 -15.13
C LEU A 273 10.28 -18.47 -15.81
N ILE A 274 9.31 -18.12 -16.63
CA ILE A 274 9.36 -16.90 -17.47
C ILE A 274 8.23 -15.91 -17.20
N ALA A 275 7.14 -16.35 -16.58
CA ALA A 275 6.07 -15.47 -16.12
C ALA A 275 5.26 -16.14 -15.01
N ILE A 276 4.58 -15.30 -14.25
CA ILE A 276 3.58 -15.70 -13.27
C ILE A 276 2.32 -14.87 -13.51
N HIS A 277 1.15 -15.45 -13.31
CA HIS A 277 -0.09 -14.72 -13.16
C HIS A 277 -0.52 -14.92 -11.71
N GLU A 278 -0.29 -13.89 -10.90
CA GLU A 278 -0.85 -13.80 -9.56
C GLU A 278 -2.37 -13.62 -9.66
N PRO A 279 -3.16 -14.18 -8.73
CA PRO A 279 -4.61 -14.15 -8.82
C PRO A 279 -5.15 -12.72 -8.90
N ALA A 280 -5.66 -12.33 -10.06
CA ALA A 280 -6.52 -11.18 -10.20
C ALA A 280 -7.94 -11.57 -9.74
N THR A 281 -8.37 -10.98 -8.61
CA THR A 281 -9.74 -11.02 -8.05
C THR A 281 -10.31 -12.37 -7.62
N PHE A 282 -9.65 -13.11 -6.73
CA PHE A 282 -10.35 -13.89 -5.68
C PHE A 282 -9.47 -13.99 -4.42
N LEU A 283 -9.30 -12.89 -3.69
CA LEU A 283 -8.63 -12.88 -2.39
C LEU A 283 -9.62 -12.39 -1.31
N ARG A 284 -10.06 -13.31 -0.44
CA ARG A 284 -11.07 -13.04 0.61
C ARG A 284 -10.55 -13.05 2.05
N SER A 285 -9.26 -13.21 2.31
CA SER A 285 -8.57 -12.76 3.54
C SER A 285 -7.18 -13.39 3.71
N ILE A 286 -6.31 -12.70 4.45
CA ILE A 286 -5.11 -13.28 5.07
C ILE A 286 -5.18 -12.93 6.57
N GLN A 287 -5.18 -13.94 7.44
CA GLN A 287 -5.02 -13.79 8.89
C GLN A 287 -3.60 -14.19 9.30
N PHE A 288 -2.95 -13.39 10.14
CA PHE A 288 -1.76 -13.80 10.88
C PHE A 288 -1.95 -13.49 12.37
N GLY A 289 -1.81 -14.51 13.20
CA GLY A 289 -1.68 -14.37 14.64
C GLY A 289 -0.85 -15.50 15.21
N MET A 290 0.31 -15.19 15.79
CA MET A 290 1.02 -16.10 16.68
C MET A 290 1.64 -15.32 17.84
N SER A 291 1.31 -15.74 19.07
CA SER A 291 1.99 -15.39 20.31
C SER A 291 2.16 -16.69 21.09
N ILE A 292 3.37 -16.99 21.58
CA ILE A 292 3.67 -18.21 22.35
C ILE A 292 3.90 -17.80 23.81
N LYS A 293 3.08 -18.34 24.72
CA LYS A 293 3.15 -18.16 26.17
C LYS A 293 4.39 -18.89 26.72
N GLN A 294 5.20 -18.23 27.57
CA GLN A 294 6.46 -18.81 28.06
C GLN A 294 6.48 -19.09 29.57
N ALA A 295 5.86 -18.26 30.43
CA ALA A 295 5.75 -18.55 31.87
C ALA A 295 4.73 -17.66 32.60
N ASP A 296 4.23 -18.17 33.72
CA ASP A 296 3.39 -17.46 34.69
C ASP A 296 4.28 -16.78 35.76
N PHE A 297 4.10 -15.49 36.00
CA PHE A 297 4.85 -14.74 37.03
C PHE A 297 3.92 -14.36 38.18
N GLN A 298 4.23 -14.75 39.43
CA GLN A 298 3.49 -14.25 40.60
C GLN A 298 4.05 -12.90 41.07
N VAL A 299 3.20 -11.88 41.07
CA VAL A 299 3.48 -10.53 41.56
C VAL A 299 2.66 -10.30 42.82
N LYS A 300 3.32 -10.14 43.97
CA LYS A 300 2.64 -9.68 45.18
C LYS A 300 2.64 -8.16 45.20
N VAL A 301 1.46 -7.56 45.28
CA VAL A 301 1.29 -6.12 45.41
C VAL A 301 0.63 -5.84 46.76
N GLU A 302 1.28 -5.00 47.55
CA GLU A 302 0.77 -4.58 48.85
C GLU A 302 -0.26 -3.46 48.61
N THR A 303 -1.50 -3.69 49.04
CA THR A 303 -2.58 -2.70 48.94
C THR A 303 -3.05 -2.31 50.34
N GLU A 304 -3.77 -1.20 50.47
CA GLU A 304 -4.29 -0.70 51.77
C GLU A 304 -5.14 -1.72 52.55
N LYS A 305 -5.57 -2.82 51.92
CA LYS A 305 -6.33 -3.93 52.55
C LYS A 305 -5.54 -5.24 52.67
N GLY A 306 -4.21 -5.19 52.57
CA GLY A 306 -3.30 -6.34 52.67
C GLY A 306 -2.69 -6.77 51.33
N ASN A 307 -1.77 -7.74 51.40
CA ASN A 307 -1.03 -8.28 50.27
C ASN A 307 -1.93 -9.08 49.32
N LYS A 308 -1.98 -8.70 48.03
CA LYS A 308 -2.66 -9.44 46.96
C LYS A 308 -1.64 -9.99 45.96
N GLU A 309 -1.75 -11.27 45.64
CA GLU A 309 -0.92 -11.91 44.61
C GLU A 309 -1.66 -11.96 43.28
N PHE A 310 -0.98 -11.55 42.20
CA PHE A 310 -1.46 -11.60 40.83
C PHE A 310 -0.53 -12.48 39.99
N MET A 311 -1.09 -13.33 39.15
CA MET A 311 -0.33 -14.06 38.15
C MET A 311 -0.33 -13.25 36.84
N VAL A 312 0.83 -12.79 36.40
CA VAL A 312 1.00 -11.99 35.18
C VAL A 312 1.73 -12.84 34.14
N GLU A 313 1.04 -13.14 33.04
CA GLU A 313 1.63 -13.81 31.89
C GLU A 313 2.47 -12.81 31.09
N LYS A 314 3.77 -13.10 30.89
CA LYS A 314 4.64 -12.29 30.03
C LYS A 314 5.01 -13.03 28.76
N PHE A 315 4.79 -12.39 27.63
CA PHE A 315 5.20 -12.84 26.30
C PHE A 315 6.52 -12.16 25.93
N SER A 316 7.51 -12.93 25.47
CA SER A 316 8.75 -12.37 24.92
C SER A 316 8.93 -12.84 23.48
N LYS A 317 9.43 -11.95 22.60
CA LYS A 317 9.99 -12.36 21.31
C LYS A 317 11.32 -13.05 21.62
N GLN A 318 11.38 -14.39 21.57
CA GLN A 318 12.67 -15.07 21.57
C GLN A 318 13.52 -14.49 20.45
N LYS A 319 14.70 -13.96 20.77
CA LYS A 319 15.74 -13.77 19.75
C LYS A 319 16.05 -15.18 19.23
N PRO A 320 15.90 -15.46 17.94
CA PRO A 320 16.22 -16.78 17.41
C PRO A 320 17.68 -17.10 17.76
N ASN A 321 17.95 -18.32 18.22
CA ASN A 321 19.31 -18.83 18.23
C ASN A 321 19.74 -18.99 16.77
N ILE A 322 20.42 -17.97 16.23
CA ILE A 322 20.91 -18.02 14.86
C ILE A 322 22.15 -18.91 14.84
N ILE A 323 21.97 -20.14 14.34
CA ILE A 323 23.08 -21.05 14.04
C ILE A 323 23.61 -20.66 12.65
N GLY A 324 24.84 -20.17 12.61
CA GLY A 324 25.51 -19.66 11.41
C GLY A 324 25.85 -18.17 11.50
N LYS A 325 26.80 -17.70 10.69
CA LYS A 325 27.08 -16.26 10.58
C LYS A 325 25.89 -15.59 9.89
N THR A 326 25.21 -14.68 10.58
CA THR A 326 24.29 -13.73 9.93
C THR A 326 25.09 -12.97 8.88
N LYS A 327 24.67 -12.98 7.61
CA LYS A 327 25.14 -11.97 6.66
C LYS A 327 24.69 -10.61 7.19
N ASP A 328 25.58 -9.62 7.19
CA ASP A 328 25.26 -8.25 7.63
C ASP A 328 24.17 -7.59 6.76
N PHE A 329 23.98 -8.10 5.54
CA PHE A 329 22.95 -7.68 4.60
C PHE A 329 22.37 -8.89 3.86
N ALA A 330 21.04 -8.98 3.79
CA ALA A 330 20.31 -10.03 3.09
C ALA A 330 19.48 -9.41 1.94
N PRO A 331 19.99 -9.42 0.69
CA PRO A 331 19.30 -8.81 -0.45
C PRO A 331 17.90 -9.40 -0.68
N GLU A 332 17.70 -10.67 -0.36
CA GLU A 332 16.46 -11.42 -0.59
C GLU A 332 15.27 -10.85 0.22
N TYR A 333 15.56 -10.22 1.36
CA TYR A 333 14.54 -9.61 2.23
C TYR A 333 14.54 -8.08 2.17
N TYR A 334 15.47 -7.47 1.44
CA TYR A 334 15.66 -6.02 1.44
C TYR A 334 14.41 -5.26 1.00
N PHE A 335 13.88 -5.57 -0.19
CA PHE A 335 12.67 -4.93 -0.70
C PHE A 335 11.42 -5.34 0.07
N GLN A 336 11.34 -6.60 0.52
CA GLN A 336 10.20 -7.06 1.32
C GLN A 336 10.09 -6.30 2.65
N ASN A 337 11.21 -6.02 3.30
CA ASN A 337 11.22 -5.26 4.55
C ASN A 337 10.85 -3.80 4.32
N ALA A 338 11.33 -3.19 3.25
CA ALA A 338 10.91 -1.83 2.86
C ALA A 338 9.41 -1.75 2.56
N ASP A 339 8.84 -2.75 1.87
CA ASP A 339 7.39 -2.84 1.63
C ASP A 339 6.61 -2.99 2.94
N LYS A 340 7.09 -3.80 3.90
CA LYS A 340 6.49 -3.91 5.23
C LYS A 340 6.53 -2.58 5.99
N GLU A 341 7.63 -1.84 5.92
CA GLU A 341 7.73 -0.52 6.54
C GLU A 341 6.71 0.45 5.96
N ARG A 342 6.43 0.38 4.65
CA ARG A 342 5.40 1.19 3.97
C ARG A 342 3.97 0.71 4.14
N GLN A 343 3.74 -0.47 4.71
CA GLN A 343 2.39 -1.04 4.80
C GLN A 343 1.39 -0.08 5.47
N HIS A 344 1.85 0.75 6.41
CA HIS A 344 1.03 1.78 7.05
C HIS A 344 0.46 2.82 6.07
N ILE A 345 1.16 3.13 4.97
CA ILE A 345 0.69 4.06 3.93
C ILE A 345 -0.51 3.46 3.19
N GLU A 346 -0.42 2.18 2.83
CA GLU A 346 -1.52 1.47 2.16
C GLU A 346 -2.74 1.32 3.08
N LEU A 347 -2.50 0.98 4.36
CA LEU A 347 -3.55 0.91 5.37
C LEU A 347 -4.24 2.27 5.55
N ALA A 348 -3.48 3.37 5.48
CA ALA A 348 -4.03 4.72 5.58
C ALA A 348 -4.89 5.08 4.35
N GLN A 349 -4.41 4.78 3.14
CA GLN A 349 -5.17 4.99 1.89
C GLN A 349 -6.49 4.22 1.88
N ARG A 350 -6.49 2.99 2.40
CA ARG A 350 -7.68 2.14 2.54
C ARG A 350 -8.55 2.49 3.75
N LYS A 351 -8.11 3.47 4.57
CA LYS A 351 -8.74 3.85 5.85
C LYS A 351 -8.87 2.67 6.82
N GLU A 352 -7.96 1.70 6.72
CA GLU A 352 -7.87 0.55 7.61
C GLU A 352 -7.09 0.88 8.88
N PHE A 353 -6.04 1.69 8.76
CA PHE A 353 -5.30 2.19 9.92
C PHE A 353 -4.63 3.52 9.61
N ILE A 354 -4.88 4.54 10.42
CA ILE A 354 -4.26 5.86 10.30
C ILE A 354 -3.80 6.28 11.70
N PHE A 355 -2.53 6.65 11.81
CA PHE A 355 -1.96 7.21 13.04
C PHE A 355 -1.73 8.71 12.88
N TYR A 356 -2.28 9.49 13.80
CA TYR A 356 -2.03 10.91 13.94
C TYR A 356 -1.05 11.09 15.10
N PRO A 357 0.17 11.60 14.88
CA PRO A 357 1.15 11.77 15.96
C PRO A 357 0.83 12.93 16.91
N GLY A 358 -0.12 13.81 16.52
CA GLY A 358 -0.30 15.12 17.15
C GLY A 358 0.84 16.08 16.77
N ALA A 359 0.67 17.36 17.10
CA ALA A 359 1.66 18.39 16.80
C ALA A 359 1.80 19.38 17.96
N LYS A 360 3.01 19.94 18.11
CA LYS A 360 3.27 21.03 19.06
C LYS A 360 3.00 22.41 18.45
N GLU A 361 3.25 22.55 17.16
CA GLU A 361 3.03 23.80 16.42
C GLU A 361 1.56 23.94 15.99
N GLU A 362 0.97 25.12 16.19
CA GLU A 362 -0.47 25.33 15.97
C GLU A 362 -0.88 25.19 14.49
N ALA A 363 0.00 25.60 13.56
CA ALA A 363 -0.24 25.46 12.12
C ALA A 363 -0.30 23.98 11.70
N GLU A 364 0.62 23.16 12.21
CA GLU A 364 0.66 21.72 11.94
C GLU A 364 -0.53 21.00 12.59
N LYS A 365 -0.86 21.37 13.82
CA LYS A 365 -2.03 20.86 14.55
C LYS A 365 -3.33 21.14 13.80
N THR A 366 -3.49 22.35 13.26
CA THR A 366 -4.65 22.74 12.44
C THR A 366 -4.74 21.87 11.19
N LYS A 367 -3.60 21.63 10.51
CA LYS A 367 -3.53 20.78 9.32
C LYS A 367 -3.89 19.32 9.63
N LEU A 368 -3.37 18.76 10.72
CA LEU A 368 -3.69 17.40 11.15
C LEU A 368 -5.16 17.25 11.50
N LYS A 369 -5.73 18.25 12.19
CA LYS A 369 -7.15 18.28 12.55
C LYS A 369 -8.05 18.29 11.31
N GLU A 370 -7.77 19.15 10.34
CA GLU A 370 -8.58 19.21 9.11
C GLU A 370 -8.43 17.94 8.27
N ASN A 371 -7.22 17.39 8.17
CA ASN A 371 -7.01 16.10 7.51
C ASN A 371 -7.84 14.99 8.16
N ALA A 372 -7.82 14.91 9.49
CA ALA A 372 -8.53 13.87 10.21
C ALA A 372 -10.06 14.01 10.10
N LYS A 373 -10.57 15.25 10.12
CA LYS A 373 -11.97 15.55 9.82
C LYS A 373 -12.36 15.10 8.41
N SER A 374 -11.54 15.40 7.40
CA SER A 374 -11.76 14.96 6.02
C SER A 374 -11.85 13.44 5.94
N ILE A 375 -10.95 12.71 6.59
CA ILE A 375 -10.96 11.25 6.62
C ILE A 375 -12.23 10.70 7.27
N ILE A 376 -12.66 11.24 8.41
CA ILE A 376 -13.91 10.84 9.06
C ILE A 376 -15.10 11.08 8.14
N ARG A 377 -15.17 12.27 7.50
CA ARG A 377 -16.20 12.59 6.50
C ARG A 377 -16.21 11.60 5.34
N GLU A 378 -15.05 11.18 4.87
CA GLU A 378 -14.95 10.16 3.83
C GLU A 378 -15.42 8.78 4.31
N ILE A 379 -15.16 8.40 5.57
CA ILE A 379 -15.62 7.13 6.14
C ILE A 379 -17.15 7.11 6.22
N ILE A 380 -17.76 8.14 6.82
CA ILE A 380 -19.23 8.20 7.00
C ILE A 380 -19.98 8.29 5.67
N ASN A 381 -19.38 8.92 4.65
CA ASN A 381 -19.97 9.01 3.31
C ASN A 381 -19.97 7.68 2.52
N ASN A 382 -19.33 6.63 3.05
CA ASN A 382 -19.45 5.28 2.48
C ASN A 382 -20.71 4.55 2.93
N ALA A 383 -21.50 5.13 3.85
CA ALA A 383 -22.76 4.52 4.31
C ALA A 383 -23.82 4.56 3.20
N ASN A 384 -24.50 3.43 3.00
CA ASN A 384 -25.55 3.29 2.00
C ASN A 384 -26.95 3.22 2.63
N ASP A 385 -27.06 2.61 3.81
CA ASP A 385 -28.33 2.37 4.49
C ASP A 385 -28.32 2.97 5.89
N THR A 386 -27.34 2.58 6.72
CA THR A 386 -27.30 2.99 8.14
C THR A 386 -25.90 3.44 8.56
N CYS A 387 -25.85 4.53 9.32
CA CYS A 387 -24.62 5.00 9.98
C CYS A 387 -24.83 5.14 11.49
N TYR A 388 -23.95 4.53 12.30
CA TYR A 388 -23.88 4.80 13.74
C TYR A 388 -22.65 5.64 14.06
N LEU A 389 -22.86 6.75 14.79
CA LEU A 389 -21.81 7.57 15.38
C LEU A 389 -21.88 7.41 16.90
N CYS A 390 -20.89 6.73 17.46
CA CYS A 390 -20.81 6.42 18.89
C CYS A 390 -19.65 7.20 19.49
N ASP A 391 -19.94 8.26 20.25
CA ASP A 391 -18.95 9.01 21.03
C ASP A 391 -19.64 9.49 22.32
N PRO A 392 -19.13 9.14 23.51
CA PRO A 392 -19.69 9.62 24.77
C PRO A 392 -19.69 11.14 24.92
N TYR A 393 -18.88 11.86 24.13
CA TYR A 393 -18.73 13.32 24.20
C TYR A 393 -19.25 14.03 22.94
N PHE A 394 -20.11 13.39 22.15
CA PHE A 394 -20.59 13.95 20.88
C PHE A 394 -21.40 15.23 21.11
N SER A 395 -20.97 16.36 20.55
CA SER A 395 -21.60 17.66 20.74
C SER A 395 -22.53 18.04 19.60
N SER A 396 -23.31 19.12 19.77
CA SER A 396 -24.13 19.69 18.70
C SER A 396 -23.29 20.16 17.51
N MET A 397 -22.05 20.60 17.75
CA MET A 397 -21.13 20.98 16.69
C MET A 397 -20.61 19.77 15.91
N ASP A 398 -20.38 18.62 16.57
CA ASP A 398 -19.97 17.39 15.89
C ASP A 398 -21.07 16.87 14.95
N ILE A 399 -22.34 17.08 15.28
CA ILE A 399 -23.47 16.77 14.39
C ILE A 399 -23.38 17.59 13.09
N VAL A 400 -23.15 18.90 13.20
CA VAL A 400 -23.01 19.77 12.02
C VAL A 400 -21.73 19.43 11.22
N GLU A 401 -20.65 19.11 11.93
CA GLU A 401 -19.34 18.87 11.32
C GLU A 401 -19.25 17.51 10.60
N PHE A 402 -19.97 16.51 11.09
CA PHE A 402 -19.90 15.13 10.58
C PHE A 402 -21.25 14.63 10.07
N ALA A 403 -22.29 14.56 10.91
CA ALA A 403 -23.56 13.96 10.52
C ALA A 403 -24.22 14.69 9.33
N PHE A 404 -24.18 16.02 9.30
CA PHE A 404 -24.73 16.81 8.18
C PHE A 404 -23.95 16.63 6.87
N GLN A 405 -22.70 16.16 6.96
CA GLN A 405 -21.82 15.96 5.80
C GLN A 405 -22.06 14.62 5.10
N ILE A 406 -22.96 13.78 5.61
CA ILE A 406 -23.39 12.54 4.94
C ILE A 406 -24.24 12.95 3.72
N LYS A 407 -23.69 12.69 2.53
CA LYS A 407 -24.25 13.13 1.23
C LYS A 407 -25.43 12.29 0.77
N ASN A 408 -25.45 11.01 1.13
CA ASN A 408 -26.56 10.12 0.78
C ASN A 408 -27.75 10.44 1.70
N SER A 409 -28.72 11.16 1.14
CA SER A 409 -29.92 11.59 1.86
C SER A 409 -30.85 10.44 2.26
N GLY A 410 -30.61 9.20 1.81
CA GLY A 410 -31.39 8.04 2.24
C GLY A 410 -30.89 7.37 3.52
N VAL A 411 -29.69 7.72 4.01
CA VAL A 411 -29.05 7.04 5.15
C VAL A 411 -29.75 7.39 6.46
N LYS A 412 -30.03 6.37 7.28
CA LYS A 412 -30.45 6.56 8.67
C LYS A 412 -29.23 6.85 9.55
N ILE A 413 -29.22 8.01 10.20
CA ILE A 413 -28.09 8.44 11.03
C ILE A 413 -28.46 8.27 12.51
N ASN A 414 -27.79 7.34 13.17
CA ASN A 414 -28.01 6.98 14.56
C ASN A 414 -26.83 7.45 15.40
N ILE A 415 -27.08 8.26 16.42
CA ILE A 415 -26.02 8.78 17.29
C ILE A 415 -26.23 8.22 18.70
N LEU A 416 -25.18 7.61 19.26
CA LEU A 416 -25.19 7.11 20.64
C LEU A 416 -24.21 7.92 21.47
N ASN A 417 -24.73 8.53 22.53
CA ASN A 417 -24.02 9.48 23.38
C ASN A 417 -24.25 9.13 24.86
N SER A 418 -23.54 9.78 25.78
CA SER A 418 -23.58 9.43 27.21
C SER A 418 -24.15 10.53 28.10
N LYS A 419 -24.98 10.14 29.07
CA LYS A 419 -25.54 11.07 30.06
C LYS A 419 -24.46 11.74 30.91
N GLU A 420 -23.36 11.03 31.18
CA GLU A 420 -22.29 11.53 32.06
C GLU A 420 -21.51 12.70 31.44
N ALA A 421 -21.49 12.79 30.11
CA ALA A 421 -20.66 13.73 29.37
C ALA A 421 -21.45 14.83 28.66
N VAL A 422 -22.79 14.71 28.57
CA VAL A 422 -23.67 15.73 27.96
C VAL A 422 -24.34 16.58 29.04
N SER A 423 -24.05 17.88 29.04
CA SER A 423 -24.71 18.84 29.94
C SER A 423 -26.16 19.10 29.53
N LYS A 424 -27.00 19.60 30.46
CA LYS A 424 -28.39 19.99 30.16
C LYS A 424 -28.46 21.00 29.01
N GLU A 425 -27.57 21.98 28.98
CA GLU A 425 -27.51 23.00 27.92
C GLU A 425 -27.13 22.39 26.57
N GLU A 426 -26.16 21.48 26.57
CA GLU A 426 -25.71 20.81 25.34
C GLU A 426 -26.79 19.90 24.77
N ALA A 427 -27.52 19.17 25.62
CA ALA A 427 -28.66 18.36 25.21
C ALA A 427 -29.74 19.20 24.49
N LYS A 428 -30.03 20.41 24.98
CA LYS A 428 -30.98 21.34 24.32
C LYS A 428 -30.48 21.84 22.96
N LYS A 429 -29.17 22.11 22.83
CA LYS A 429 -28.55 22.48 21.55
C LYS A 429 -28.62 21.33 20.55
N ILE A 430 -28.28 20.11 20.99
CA ILE A 430 -28.40 18.90 20.17
C ILE A 430 -29.85 18.73 19.68
N ALA A 431 -30.83 18.81 20.59
CA ALA A 431 -32.25 18.70 20.25
C ALA A 431 -32.68 19.74 19.20
N THR A 432 -32.21 20.98 19.33
CA THR A 432 -32.47 22.04 18.35
C THR A 432 -31.88 21.71 16.98
N VAL A 433 -30.61 21.33 16.92
CA VAL A 433 -29.89 21.01 15.67
C VAL A 433 -30.50 19.82 14.94
N ILE A 434 -30.89 18.76 15.66
CA ILE A 434 -31.53 17.60 15.02
C ILE A 434 -32.93 17.92 14.51
N ASN A 435 -33.69 18.77 15.21
CA ASN A 435 -35.03 19.18 14.76
C ASN A 435 -34.95 20.01 13.49
N GLU A 436 -33.96 20.90 13.38
CA GLU A 436 -33.69 21.66 12.17
C GLU A 436 -33.37 20.73 10.99
N TYR A 437 -32.47 19.77 11.18
CA TYR A 437 -32.11 18.80 10.15
C TYR A 437 -33.30 17.91 9.74
N ASN A 438 -34.00 17.34 10.72
CA ASN A 438 -35.12 16.42 10.49
C ASN A 438 -36.37 17.11 9.91
N SER A 439 -36.42 18.44 9.90
CA SER A 439 -37.45 19.20 9.17
C SER A 439 -37.27 19.14 7.65
N LYS A 440 -36.08 18.74 7.17
CA LYS A 440 -35.75 18.58 5.75
C LYS A 440 -36.18 17.20 5.23
N PRO A 441 -36.39 17.02 3.91
CA PRO A 441 -36.83 15.76 3.32
C PRO A 441 -35.68 14.75 3.16
N PHE A 442 -34.85 14.58 4.19
CA PHE A 442 -33.71 13.67 4.23
C PHE A 442 -33.96 12.54 5.23
N GLY A 443 -33.10 11.52 5.20
CA GLY A 443 -32.98 10.50 6.23
C GLY A 443 -32.80 11.17 7.58
N LYS A 444 -33.45 10.64 8.61
CA LYS A 444 -33.51 11.31 9.92
C LYS A 444 -32.24 11.04 10.72
N ILE A 445 -31.84 12.05 11.50
CA ILE A 445 -30.88 11.91 12.60
C ILE A 445 -31.66 11.62 13.87
N GLU A 446 -31.31 10.54 14.56
CA GLU A 446 -31.81 10.25 15.90
C GLU A 446 -30.65 10.08 16.88
N VAL A 447 -30.67 10.88 17.94
CA VAL A 447 -29.68 10.86 19.02
C VAL A 447 -30.29 10.21 20.26
N ARG A 448 -29.58 9.21 20.80
CA ARG A 448 -29.95 8.53 22.05
C ARG A 448 -28.85 8.69 23.09
N ILE A 449 -29.27 8.95 24.33
CA ILE A 449 -28.43 9.12 25.51
C ILE A 449 -28.46 7.83 26.33
N LEU A 450 -27.30 7.22 26.55
CA LEU A 450 -27.15 6.05 27.42
C LEU A 450 -27.53 6.39 28.87
N ARG A 451 -28.27 5.49 29.50
CA ARG A 451 -28.72 5.59 30.89
C ARG A 451 -27.63 5.07 31.84
N GLY A 452 -27.62 5.59 33.07
CA GLY A 452 -26.69 5.15 34.12
C GLY A 452 -25.24 5.53 33.85
N ASN A 453 -24.31 4.78 34.44
CA ASN A 453 -22.89 4.97 34.18
C ASN A 453 -22.56 4.55 32.75
N SER A 454 -21.71 5.30 32.06
CA SER A 454 -21.49 5.09 30.63
C SER A 454 -20.88 3.72 30.33
N ILE A 455 -21.67 2.81 29.76
CA ILE A 455 -21.20 1.52 29.25
C ILE A 455 -20.35 1.66 27.98
N LEU A 456 -20.51 2.80 27.28
CA LEU A 456 -19.72 3.17 26.12
C LEU A 456 -18.64 4.16 26.58
N HIS A 457 -17.38 3.75 26.49
CA HIS A 457 -16.22 4.61 26.71
C HIS A 457 -15.49 4.90 25.39
N ASP A 458 -15.37 3.87 24.56
CA ASP A 458 -14.68 3.92 23.28
C ASP A 458 -15.58 4.51 22.19
N ARG A 459 -14.96 5.01 21.13
CA ARG A 459 -15.67 5.65 20.03
C ARG A 459 -15.67 4.76 18.79
N PHE A 460 -16.83 4.69 18.15
CA PHE A 460 -17.03 3.89 16.96
C PHE A 460 -17.76 4.67 15.88
N ILE A 461 -17.34 4.45 14.64
CA ILE A 461 -18.13 4.76 13.45
C ILE A 461 -18.54 3.43 12.84
N VAL A 462 -19.83 3.25 12.62
CA VAL A 462 -20.35 2.12 11.85
C VAL A 462 -20.94 2.66 10.56
N THR A 463 -20.52 2.11 9.42
CA THR A 463 -21.18 2.33 8.13
C THR A 463 -21.59 0.99 7.54
N ASP A 464 -22.91 0.76 7.51
CA ASP A 464 -23.52 -0.51 7.15
C ASP A 464 -22.94 -1.69 7.97
N LYS A 465 -22.01 -2.46 7.40
CA LYS A 465 -21.37 -3.63 8.04
C LYS A 465 -19.94 -3.37 8.51
N ASN A 466 -19.39 -2.21 8.22
CA ASN A 466 -18.01 -1.87 8.53
C ASN A 466 -17.95 -1.04 9.82
N VAL A 467 -16.95 -1.32 10.65
CA VAL A 467 -16.76 -0.62 11.93
C VAL A 467 -15.37 -0.03 11.98
N TRP A 468 -15.26 1.21 12.44
CA TRP A 468 -14.00 1.87 12.76
C TRP A 468 -13.98 2.26 14.23
N PHE A 469 -12.88 1.94 14.90
CA PHE A 469 -12.53 2.48 16.21
C PHE A 469 -11.82 3.81 16.03
N ILE A 470 -12.17 4.77 16.89
CA ILE A 470 -11.59 6.12 16.91
C ILE A 470 -10.96 6.35 18.30
N GLY A 471 -9.64 6.55 18.34
CA GLY A 471 -8.86 6.62 19.57
C GLY A 471 -9.06 7.87 20.44
N SER A 472 -9.73 8.90 19.92
CA SER A 472 -10.07 10.12 20.67
C SER A 472 -11.42 10.66 20.23
N SER A 473 -12.05 11.50 21.06
CA SER A 473 -13.33 12.11 20.67
C SER A 473 -13.20 12.95 19.41
N PHE A 474 -14.31 13.09 18.68
CA PHE A 474 -14.34 13.71 17.36
C PHE A 474 -13.84 15.17 17.39
N ASN A 475 -14.07 15.87 18.50
CA ASN A 475 -13.65 17.26 18.74
C ASN A 475 -12.14 17.42 19.05
N GLU A 476 -11.49 16.38 19.58
CA GLU A 476 -10.07 16.33 19.96
C GLU A 476 -9.20 15.61 18.93
N PHE A 477 -9.81 15.08 17.87
CA PHE A 477 -9.14 14.26 16.89
C PHE A 477 -8.13 15.09 16.07
N GLY A 478 -6.85 14.68 16.08
CA GLY A 478 -5.73 15.43 15.50
C GLY A 478 -5.01 16.40 16.46
N ASN A 479 -5.56 16.67 17.65
CA ASN A 479 -4.88 17.50 18.68
C ASN A 479 -3.81 16.71 19.44
N ARG A 480 -4.06 15.42 19.68
CA ARG A 480 -3.19 14.51 20.42
C ARG A 480 -2.88 13.29 19.57
N ALA A 481 -1.85 12.55 19.96
CA ALA A 481 -1.56 11.27 19.35
C ALA A 481 -2.78 10.34 19.44
N SER A 482 -3.29 9.89 18.30
CA SER A 482 -4.53 9.10 18.20
C SER A 482 -4.54 8.27 16.93
N CYS A 483 -5.45 7.31 16.83
CA CYS A 483 -5.59 6.47 15.63
C CYS A 483 -7.05 6.29 15.20
N ILE A 484 -7.21 6.04 13.91
CA ILE A 484 -8.40 5.46 13.31
C ILE A 484 -8.03 4.04 12.91
N ALA A 485 -8.82 3.05 13.33
CA ALA A 485 -8.58 1.65 12.97
C ALA A 485 -9.88 0.97 12.54
N LYS A 486 -9.89 0.39 11.34
CA LYS A 486 -10.98 -0.46 10.89
C LYS A 486 -10.94 -1.78 11.65
N ILE A 487 -12.08 -2.17 12.21
CA ILE A 487 -12.22 -3.43 12.92
C ILE A 487 -12.46 -4.55 11.90
N PRO A 488 -11.79 -5.72 12.04
CA PRO A 488 -12.05 -6.88 11.19
C PRO A 488 -13.53 -7.29 11.20
N ASP A 489 -14.06 -7.69 10.05
CA ASP A 489 -15.49 -7.98 9.86
C ASP A 489 -16.10 -8.93 10.91
N SER A 490 -15.36 -9.97 11.32
CA SER A 490 -15.83 -10.92 12.33
C SER A 490 -16.05 -10.27 13.69
N SER A 491 -15.11 -9.42 14.13
CA SER A 491 -15.21 -8.66 15.38
C SER A 491 -16.18 -7.50 15.26
N GLY A 492 -16.24 -6.85 14.09
CA GLY A 492 -17.17 -5.76 13.80
C GLY A 492 -18.62 -6.17 13.98
N LYS A 493 -19.00 -7.38 13.55
CA LYS A 493 -20.35 -7.94 13.77
C LYS A 493 -20.74 -8.02 15.25
N LEU A 494 -19.79 -8.34 16.13
CA LEU A 494 -20.04 -8.38 17.57
C LEU A 494 -20.28 -6.97 18.13
N ILE A 495 -19.49 -5.99 17.68
CA ILE A 495 -19.63 -4.59 18.10
C ILE A 495 -20.96 -4.01 17.63
N ILE A 496 -21.33 -4.23 16.36
CA ILE A 496 -22.60 -3.75 15.79
C ILE A 496 -23.77 -4.29 16.61
N LYS A 497 -23.75 -5.59 16.94
CA LYS A 497 -24.81 -6.22 17.74
C LYS A 497 -25.01 -5.54 19.10
N GLU A 498 -23.92 -5.21 19.80
CA GLU A 498 -24.02 -4.51 21.09
C GLU A 498 -24.47 -3.06 20.93
N ILE A 499 -23.96 -2.33 19.91
CA ILE A 499 -24.43 -0.96 19.61
C ILE A 499 -25.93 -0.95 19.30
N GLU A 500 -26.41 -1.86 18.46
CA GLU A 500 -27.83 -1.99 18.13
C GLU A 500 -28.67 -2.35 19.35
N LYS A 501 -28.17 -3.21 20.23
CA LYS A 501 -28.84 -3.55 21.49
C LYS A 501 -28.96 -2.31 22.39
N TRP A 502 -27.90 -1.53 22.56
CA TRP A 502 -27.92 -0.33 23.39
C TRP A 502 -28.79 0.77 22.80
N TYR A 503 -28.77 0.91 21.47
CA TYR A 503 -29.52 1.91 20.75
C TYR A 503 -31.02 1.61 20.70
N ASN A 504 -31.42 0.37 20.40
CA ASN A 504 -32.82 0.03 20.19
C ASN A 504 -33.60 -0.29 21.48
N SER A 505 -32.96 -0.25 22.66
CA SER A 505 -33.58 -0.59 23.94
C SER A 505 -33.68 0.61 24.86
N ASP A 506 -34.90 0.90 25.33
CA ASP A 506 -35.18 1.95 26.31
C ASP A 506 -34.60 1.66 27.71
N GLU A 507 -34.22 0.39 27.97
CA GLU A 507 -33.48 -0.01 29.17
C GLU A 507 -32.07 0.61 29.17
N PHE A 508 -31.42 0.66 28.02
CA PHE A 508 -30.03 1.09 27.89
C PHE A 508 -29.88 2.55 27.51
N SER A 509 -30.79 3.10 26.70
CA SER A 509 -30.70 4.48 26.23
C SER A 509 -32.07 5.13 26.13
N GLN A 510 -32.11 6.46 26.05
CA GLN A 510 -33.34 7.22 25.81
C GLN A 510 -33.15 8.29 24.74
N ASN A 511 -34.23 8.68 24.07
CA ASN A 511 -34.16 9.73 23.07
C ASN A 511 -33.73 11.07 23.70
N ILE A 512 -32.88 11.84 23.02
CA ILE A 512 -32.40 13.14 23.52
C ILE A 512 -33.55 14.11 23.81
N ILE A 513 -34.63 14.08 23.02
CA ILE A 513 -35.78 14.97 23.21
C ILE A 513 -36.46 14.66 24.54
N ASP A 514 -36.64 13.38 24.87
CA ASP A 514 -37.27 12.99 26.14
C ASP A 514 -36.35 13.28 27.32
N PHE A 515 -35.03 13.07 27.17
CA PHE A 515 -34.04 13.47 28.17
C PHE A 515 -34.11 14.97 28.50
N THR A 516 -34.25 15.83 27.48
CA THR A 516 -34.35 17.29 27.73
C THR A 516 -35.59 17.65 28.56
N LYS A 517 -36.74 16.99 28.33
CA LYS A 517 -37.98 17.23 29.09
C LYS A 517 -37.88 16.73 30.54
N GLU A 518 -37.27 15.57 30.77
CA GLU A 518 -37.02 15.05 32.12
C GLU A 518 -36.16 16.02 32.95
N THR A 519 -35.16 16.65 32.33
CA THR A 519 -34.27 17.60 32.99
C THR A 519 -34.84 19.00 33.21
N GLU A 520 -36.01 19.32 32.66
CA GLU A 520 -36.74 20.57 32.91
C GLU A 520 -37.68 20.46 34.12
N ASN A 521 -38.11 19.24 34.47
CA ASN A 521 -39.01 18.96 35.59
C ASN A 521 -38.27 18.56 36.90
N GLY A 522 -36.93 18.57 36.90
CA GLY A 522 -36.08 18.28 38.06
C GLY A 522 -34.75 19.02 38.01
#